data_AF-A0A1A9K9H7-F1
#
_entry.id   AF-A0A1A9K9H7-F1
#
_cell.length_a   1.000
_cell.length_b   1.000
_cell.length_c   1.000
_cell.angle_alpha   90.00
_cell.angle_beta   90.00
_cell.angle_gamma   90.00
#
_symmetry.space_group_name_H-M   'P 1'
#
loop_
_entity.id
_entity.type
_entity.pdbx_description
1 polymer ?
#
loop_
_entity_poly.entity_id
_entity_poly.type
_entity_poly.pdbx_seq_one_letter_code
_entity_poly.pdbx_strand_id
1 'polypeptide(L)'
;MNDVKKISPVGSIHGWEESEFGEFVLSEDYDALEAEAQALRDQVKALQSDANSYQAGYDEGRRMGTKHRQSEVEQLMREVEALRARVAELEAEVEDADGLSKRLGELLSEITIIIRGPEPELTRWGYSDLPLRVKAVVEEVAALRARVVVLPSVDSVMNIVMRYQWNEKTNVTGTTNWAANLGMKVVDEVKRLNGKVVSEGLLRRIVAEPVGGAVYDAIAELRAMLGEGKDP
;
A
#
# COMPACT_ATOMS: atom_id res chain seq x y z
N MET A 1 -83.10 -32.89 78.97
CA MET A 1 -81.70 -32.75 78.52
C MET A 1 -81.79 -32.66 77.01
N ASN A 2 -81.56 -31.48 76.45
CA ASN A 2 -81.97 -31.15 75.08
C ASN A 2 -80.91 -31.63 74.07
N ASP A 3 -81.30 -32.60 73.23
CA ASP A 3 -80.53 -32.99 72.04
C ASP A 3 -80.59 -31.86 71.01
N VAL A 4 -79.52 -31.06 70.95
CA VAL A 4 -79.37 -30.02 69.93
C VAL A 4 -78.85 -30.67 68.66
N LYS A 5 -79.76 -31.07 67.76
CA LYS A 5 -79.41 -31.36 66.36
C LYS A 5 -79.07 -30.06 65.65
N LYS A 6 -77.78 -29.76 65.48
CA LYS A 6 -77.34 -28.65 64.63
C LYS A 6 -77.49 -29.06 63.16
N ILE A 7 -78.44 -28.43 62.48
CA ILE A 7 -78.63 -28.53 61.04
C ILE A 7 -77.79 -27.41 60.40
N SER A 8 -76.78 -27.79 59.63
CA SER A 8 -76.05 -26.85 58.75
C SER A 8 -76.99 -26.40 57.62
N PRO A 9 -76.91 -25.15 57.13
CA PRO A 9 -77.75 -24.65 56.03
C PRO A 9 -77.51 -25.35 54.69
N VAL A 10 -76.45 -26.15 54.58
CA VAL A 10 -76.12 -26.92 53.37
C VAL A 10 -76.24 -28.40 53.72
N GLY A 11 -77.10 -29.11 52.99
CA GLY A 11 -77.62 -30.45 53.32
C GLY A 11 -76.59 -31.53 53.64
N SER A 12 -77.09 -32.66 54.17
CA SER A 12 -76.35 -33.82 54.70
C SER A 12 -74.93 -34.01 54.15
N ILE A 13 -73.95 -33.69 54.98
CA ILE A 13 -72.55 -33.92 54.66
C ILE A 13 -72.07 -35.06 55.55
N HIS A 14 -71.50 -36.08 54.91
CA HIS A 14 -71.06 -37.31 55.56
C HIS A 14 -69.54 -37.29 55.75
N GLY A 15 -69.09 -37.13 57.00
CA GLY A 15 -67.71 -37.28 57.45
C GLY A 15 -67.01 -35.96 57.77
N TRP A 16 -66.74 -35.70 59.05
CA TRP A 16 -65.96 -34.54 59.50
C TRP A 16 -65.13 -34.87 60.74
N GLU A 17 -63.92 -34.35 60.81
CA GLU A 17 -63.18 -34.13 62.06
C GLU A 17 -62.98 -32.61 62.26
N GLU A 18 -63.24 -32.13 63.47
CA GLU A 18 -63.23 -30.71 63.85
C GLU A 18 -61.80 -30.27 64.21
N SER A 19 -61.30 -29.22 63.54
CA SER A 19 -60.05 -28.53 63.86
C SER A 19 -60.35 -27.20 64.54
N GLU A 20 -59.56 -26.82 65.55
CA GLU A 20 -59.81 -25.72 66.50
C GLU A 20 -59.80 -24.29 65.92
N PHE A 21 -59.67 -24.13 64.59
CA PHE A 21 -59.67 -22.83 63.92
C PHE A 21 -60.74 -22.80 62.82
N GLY A 22 -61.90 -22.24 63.16
CA GLY A 22 -63.14 -22.29 62.37
C GLY A 22 -63.18 -21.38 61.15
N GLU A 23 -62.53 -21.79 60.06
CA GLU A 23 -62.93 -21.41 58.69
C GLU A 23 -63.10 -22.68 57.85
N PHE A 24 -64.31 -22.86 57.31
CA PHE A 24 -64.65 -24.00 56.46
C PHE A 24 -64.52 -23.56 54.99
N VAL A 25 -63.65 -24.21 54.25
CA VAL A 25 -63.44 -23.99 52.80
C VAL A 25 -64.32 -24.99 52.02
N LEU A 26 -64.92 -24.55 50.91
CA LEU A 26 -65.76 -25.43 50.09
C LEU A 26 -64.89 -26.46 49.36
N SER A 27 -65.37 -27.69 49.19
CA SER A 27 -64.65 -28.74 48.44
C SER A 27 -64.27 -28.28 47.03
N GLU A 28 -65.12 -27.46 46.40
CA GLU A 28 -64.89 -26.89 45.07
C GLU A 28 -63.67 -25.96 45.02
N ASP A 29 -63.34 -25.28 46.12
CA ASP A 29 -62.15 -24.41 46.21
C ASP A 29 -60.86 -25.25 46.28
N TYR A 30 -60.91 -26.44 46.88
CA TYR A 30 -59.78 -27.38 46.88
C TYR A 30 -59.55 -27.98 45.49
N ASP A 31 -60.61 -28.36 44.80
CA ASP A 31 -60.52 -28.87 43.42
C ASP A 31 -59.98 -27.80 42.47
N ALA A 32 -60.42 -26.54 42.64
CA ALA A 32 -59.90 -25.39 41.88
C ALA A 32 -58.41 -25.13 42.17
N LEU A 33 -57.99 -25.22 43.43
CA LEU A 33 -56.59 -25.06 43.82
C LEU A 33 -55.70 -26.21 43.30
N GLU A 34 -56.21 -27.44 43.31
CA GLU A 34 -55.49 -28.59 42.73
C GLU A 34 -55.34 -28.45 41.21
N ALA A 35 -56.38 -28.01 40.53
CA ALA A 35 -56.34 -27.70 39.09
C ALA A 35 -55.33 -26.59 38.78
N GLU A 36 -55.29 -25.52 39.58
CA GLU A 36 -54.31 -24.44 39.45
C GLU A 36 -52.88 -24.92 39.72
N ALA A 37 -52.67 -25.69 40.79
CA ALA A 37 -51.37 -26.26 41.11
C ALA A 37 -50.88 -27.21 40.00
N GLN A 38 -51.78 -27.98 39.40
CA GLN A 38 -51.46 -28.84 38.26
C GLN A 38 -51.10 -28.01 37.02
N ALA A 39 -51.87 -26.96 36.72
CA ALA A 39 -51.57 -26.05 35.62
C ALA A 39 -50.21 -25.35 35.81
N LEU A 40 -49.87 -24.92 37.03
CA LEU A 40 -48.57 -24.33 37.34
C LEU A 40 -47.42 -25.33 37.19
N ARG A 41 -47.60 -26.58 37.61
CA ARG A 41 -46.59 -27.65 37.40
C ARG A 41 -46.35 -27.87 35.91
N ASP A 42 -47.40 -27.89 35.11
CA ASP A 42 -47.30 -28.07 33.66
C ASP A 42 -46.61 -26.86 33.00
N GLN A 43 -46.92 -25.64 33.44
CA GLN A 43 -46.21 -24.43 33.00
C GLN A 43 -44.72 -24.44 33.37
N VAL A 44 -44.37 -24.81 34.60
CA VAL A 44 -42.96 -24.91 35.04
C VAL A 44 -42.22 -25.95 34.20
N LYS A 45 -42.84 -27.11 33.93
CA LYS A 45 -42.27 -28.14 33.09
C LYS A 45 -42.01 -27.64 31.66
N ALA A 46 -42.97 -26.91 31.08
CA ALA A 46 -42.82 -26.31 29.75
C ALA A 46 -41.69 -25.27 29.71
N LEU A 47 -41.62 -24.37 30.69
CA LEU A 47 -40.56 -23.37 30.79
C LEU A 47 -39.17 -24.00 30.97
N GLN A 48 -39.08 -25.07 31.77
CA GLN A 48 -37.83 -25.82 31.92
C GLN A 48 -37.41 -26.52 30.63
N SER A 49 -38.35 -27.12 29.88
CA SER A 49 -38.03 -27.73 28.60
C SER A 49 -37.58 -26.70 27.56
N ASP A 50 -38.21 -25.53 27.53
CA ASP A 50 -37.82 -24.43 26.64
C ASP A 50 -36.41 -23.93 26.98
N ALA A 51 -36.13 -23.65 28.27
CA ALA A 51 -34.81 -23.23 28.71
C ALA A 51 -33.70 -24.24 28.35
N ASN A 52 -33.97 -25.53 28.54
CA ASN A 52 -33.04 -26.60 28.17
C ASN A 52 -32.83 -26.68 26.65
N SER A 53 -33.87 -26.42 25.85
CA SER A 53 -33.78 -26.39 24.39
C SER A 53 -32.89 -25.24 23.90
N TYR A 54 -33.06 -24.04 24.46
CA TYR A 54 -32.21 -22.89 24.13
C TYR A 54 -30.74 -23.13 24.49
N GLN A 55 -30.48 -23.71 25.67
CA GLN A 55 -29.12 -24.03 26.10
C GLN A 55 -28.45 -25.04 25.17
N ALA A 56 -29.17 -26.11 24.80
CA ALA A 56 -28.67 -27.12 23.86
C ALA A 56 -28.35 -26.52 22.47
N GLY A 57 -29.21 -25.62 21.96
CA GLY A 57 -28.98 -24.93 20.69
C GLY A 57 -27.76 -24.01 20.74
N TYR A 58 -27.57 -23.29 21.85
CA TYR A 58 -26.42 -22.42 22.07
C TYR A 58 -25.09 -23.22 22.10
N ASP A 59 -25.08 -24.31 22.86
CA ASP A 59 -23.91 -25.17 22.99
C ASP A 59 -23.54 -25.86 21.66
N GLU A 60 -24.55 -26.30 20.91
CA GLU A 60 -24.38 -26.88 19.58
C GLU A 60 -23.85 -25.85 18.57
N GLY A 61 -24.38 -24.62 18.58
CA GLY A 61 -23.89 -23.53 17.72
C GLY A 61 -22.43 -23.19 18.00
N ARG A 62 -22.04 -23.11 19.28
CA ARG A 62 -20.65 -22.91 19.69
C ARG A 62 -19.74 -24.05 19.25
N ARG A 63 -20.19 -25.30 19.42
CA ARG A 63 -19.45 -26.50 19.01
C ARG A 63 -19.24 -26.53 17.50
N MET A 64 -20.28 -26.29 16.72
CA MET A 64 -20.20 -26.31 15.26
C MET A 64 -19.36 -25.16 14.72
N GLY A 65 -19.52 -23.95 15.26
CA GLY A 65 -18.66 -22.81 14.89
C GLY A 65 -17.18 -23.04 15.19
N THR A 66 -16.87 -23.69 16.32
CA THR A 66 -15.49 -24.03 16.69
C THR A 66 -14.92 -25.12 15.79
N LYS A 67 -15.69 -26.18 15.49
CA LYS A 67 -15.28 -27.25 14.56
C LYS A 67 -15.04 -26.73 13.15
N HIS A 68 -15.90 -25.86 12.64
CA HIS A 68 -15.74 -25.29 11.30
C HIS A 68 -14.46 -24.46 11.20
N ARG A 69 -14.23 -23.56 12.17
CA ARG A 69 -13.00 -22.76 12.23
C ARG A 69 -11.76 -23.66 12.36
N GLN A 70 -11.83 -24.70 13.18
CA GLN A 70 -10.72 -25.62 13.36
C GLN A 70 -10.38 -26.37 12.06
N SER A 71 -11.39 -26.86 11.35
CA SER A 71 -11.21 -27.53 10.05
C SER A 71 -10.60 -26.59 9.00
N GLU A 72 -11.02 -25.32 8.99
CA GLU A 72 -10.48 -24.31 8.08
C GLU A 72 -9.02 -24.01 8.38
N VAL A 73 -8.66 -23.84 9.66
CA VAL A 73 -7.27 -23.65 10.09
C VAL A 73 -6.41 -24.85 9.69
N GLU A 74 -6.89 -26.08 9.90
CA GLU A 74 -6.16 -27.30 9.52
C GLU A 74 -5.98 -27.44 8.00
N GLN A 75 -6.96 -27.00 7.21
CA GLN A 75 -6.86 -26.96 5.76
C GLN A 75 -5.83 -25.92 5.31
N LEU A 76 -5.91 -24.70 5.84
CA LEU A 76 -4.98 -23.62 5.53
C LEU A 76 -3.54 -23.96 5.94
N MET A 77 -3.35 -24.61 7.10
CA MET A 77 -2.04 -25.09 7.52
C MET A 77 -1.43 -26.08 6.52
N ARG A 78 -2.23 -27.05 6.04
CA ARG A 78 -1.80 -28.01 5.01
C ARG A 78 -1.44 -27.32 3.69
N GLU A 79 -2.22 -26.32 3.30
CA GLU A 79 -1.95 -25.55 2.09
C GLU A 79 -0.67 -24.72 2.22
N VAL A 80 -0.45 -24.06 3.35
CA VAL A 80 0.79 -23.33 3.64
C VAL A 80 2.00 -24.25 3.61
N GLU A 81 1.90 -25.45 4.18
CA GLU A 81 2.99 -26.44 4.16
C GLU A 81 3.30 -26.90 2.73
N ALA A 82 2.28 -27.21 1.93
CA ALA A 82 2.45 -27.57 0.53
C ALA A 82 3.09 -26.43 -0.30
N LEU A 83 2.65 -25.19 -0.08
CA LEU A 83 3.22 -24.02 -0.75
C LEU A 83 4.68 -23.80 -0.36
N ARG A 84 5.04 -23.98 0.91
CA ARG A 84 6.43 -23.90 1.37
C ARG A 84 7.30 -24.97 0.73
N ALA A 85 6.80 -26.20 0.61
CA ALA A 85 7.52 -27.27 -0.08
C ALA A 85 7.74 -26.92 -1.57
N ARG A 86 6.73 -26.36 -2.23
CA ARG A 86 6.84 -25.92 -3.63
C ARG A 86 7.83 -24.77 -3.82
N VAL A 87 7.88 -23.83 -2.88
CA VAL A 87 8.88 -22.74 -2.89
C VAL A 87 10.29 -23.31 -2.76
N ALA A 88 10.52 -24.23 -1.83
CA ALA A 88 11.84 -24.84 -1.65
C ALA A 88 12.31 -25.61 -2.90
N GLU A 89 11.39 -26.29 -3.59
CA GLU A 89 11.68 -26.96 -4.86
C GLU A 89 12.08 -25.96 -5.96
N LEU A 90 11.34 -24.86 -6.09
CA LEU A 90 11.64 -23.81 -7.07
C LEU A 90 12.96 -23.09 -6.76
N GLU A 91 13.26 -22.86 -5.48
CA GLU A 91 14.54 -22.28 -5.06
C GLU A 91 15.72 -23.18 -5.46
N ALA A 92 15.58 -24.51 -5.31
CA ALA A 92 16.59 -25.46 -5.76
C ALA A 92 16.75 -25.45 -7.29
N GLU A 93 15.64 -25.38 -8.05
CA GLU A 93 15.68 -25.29 -9.51
C GLU A 93 16.39 -24.01 -9.99
N VAL A 94 16.18 -22.88 -9.30
CA VAL A 94 16.88 -21.62 -9.58
C VAL A 94 18.38 -21.75 -9.28
N GLU A 95 18.76 -22.39 -8.17
CA GLU A 95 20.16 -22.64 -7.84
C GLU A 95 20.86 -23.50 -8.90
N ASP A 96 20.19 -24.57 -9.36
CA ASP A 96 20.69 -25.42 -10.45
C ASP A 96 20.85 -24.63 -11.76
N ALA A 97 19.88 -23.79 -12.10
CA ALA A 97 19.93 -22.94 -13.30
C ALA A 97 21.08 -21.92 -13.23
N ASP A 98 21.29 -21.29 -12.07
CA ASP A 98 22.42 -20.39 -11.83
C ASP A 98 23.75 -21.14 -11.94
N GLY A 99 23.82 -22.37 -11.43
CA GLY A 99 24.97 -23.26 -11.57
C GLY A 99 25.29 -23.57 -13.04
N LEU A 100 24.28 -23.92 -13.84
CA LEU A 100 24.43 -24.15 -15.28
C LEU A 100 24.87 -22.89 -16.02
N SER A 101 24.30 -21.73 -15.70
CA SER A 101 24.66 -20.45 -16.29
C SER A 101 26.13 -20.09 -16.03
N LYS A 102 26.61 -20.27 -14.79
CA LYS A 102 28.02 -20.07 -14.43
C LYS A 102 28.93 -21.00 -15.23
N ARG A 103 28.61 -22.30 -15.27
CA ARG A 103 29.40 -23.30 -16.01
C ARG A 103 29.43 -23.02 -17.51
N LEU A 104 28.32 -22.58 -18.09
CA LEU A 104 28.27 -22.13 -19.48
C LEU A 104 29.14 -20.88 -19.69
N GLY A 105 29.10 -19.91 -18.77
CA GLY A 105 29.97 -18.73 -18.79
C GLY A 105 31.46 -19.09 -18.78
N GLU A 106 31.85 -20.04 -17.93
CA GLU A 106 33.22 -20.56 -17.87
C GLU A 106 33.64 -21.22 -19.18
N LEU A 107 32.84 -22.16 -19.70
CA LEU A 107 33.13 -22.84 -20.98
C LEU A 107 33.21 -21.86 -22.15
N LEU A 108 32.33 -20.85 -22.20
CA LEU A 108 32.38 -19.82 -23.24
C LEU A 108 33.64 -18.96 -23.11
N SER A 109 34.07 -18.65 -21.89
CA SER A 109 35.34 -17.96 -21.63
C SER A 109 36.53 -18.81 -22.12
N GLU A 110 36.57 -20.09 -21.77
CA GLU A 110 37.60 -21.04 -22.22
C GLU A 110 37.65 -21.14 -23.75
N ILE A 111 36.50 -21.32 -24.41
CA ILE A 111 36.42 -21.36 -25.88
C ILE A 111 36.90 -20.05 -26.49
N THR A 112 36.55 -18.91 -25.89
CA THR A 112 36.99 -17.59 -26.34
C THR A 112 38.51 -17.49 -26.29
N ILE A 113 39.15 -17.95 -25.19
CA ILE A 113 40.60 -17.98 -25.03
C ILE A 113 41.25 -18.93 -26.05
N ILE A 114 40.67 -20.11 -26.30
CA ILE A 114 41.18 -21.05 -27.31
C ILE A 114 41.18 -20.43 -28.70
N ILE A 115 40.11 -19.70 -29.06
CA ILE A 115 39.96 -19.12 -30.41
C ILE A 115 40.78 -17.84 -30.58
N ARG A 116 40.79 -16.96 -29.58
CA ARG A 116 41.35 -15.60 -29.70
C ARG A 116 42.69 -15.42 -28.99
N GLY A 117 43.14 -16.41 -28.22
CA GLY A 117 44.23 -16.28 -27.27
C GLY A 117 43.78 -15.67 -25.93
N PRO A 118 44.65 -15.68 -24.90
CA PRO A 118 44.34 -15.06 -23.62
C PRO A 118 44.06 -13.57 -23.80
N GLU A 119 43.15 -13.04 -22.98
CA GLU A 119 42.84 -11.61 -23.00
C GLU A 119 44.15 -10.82 -22.79
N PRO A 120 44.49 -9.88 -23.70
CA PRO A 120 45.71 -9.10 -23.55
C PRO A 120 45.64 -8.30 -22.25
N GLU A 121 46.78 -8.14 -21.57
CA GLU A 121 46.84 -7.31 -20.37
C GLU A 121 46.17 -5.96 -20.63
N LEU A 122 45.39 -5.48 -19.64
CA LEU A 122 44.74 -4.17 -19.70
C LEU A 122 45.80 -3.08 -19.89
N THR A 123 46.10 -2.79 -21.15
CA THR A 123 46.98 -1.70 -21.52
C THR A 123 46.22 -0.38 -21.37
N ARG A 124 46.95 0.70 -21.09
CA ARG A 124 46.43 2.07 -20.97
C ARG A 124 45.57 2.53 -22.18
N TRP A 125 45.65 1.82 -23.30
CA TRP A 125 45.00 2.15 -24.57
C TRP A 125 44.17 0.97 -25.14
N GLY A 126 43.81 0.00 -24.32
CA GLY A 126 43.00 -1.16 -24.75
C GLY A 126 41.51 -0.83 -24.87
N TYR A 127 40.80 -1.46 -25.81
CA TYR A 127 39.35 -1.33 -25.98
C TYR A 127 38.54 -2.12 -24.93
N SER A 128 39.19 -2.87 -24.05
CA SER A 128 38.56 -3.70 -23.01
C SER A 128 37.92 -2.86 -21.89
N ASP A 129 38.43 -1.67 -21.62
CA ASP A 129 37.87 -0.74 -20.63
C ASP A 129 36.82 0.22 -21.22
N LEU A 130 36.62 0.18 -22.54
CA LEU A 130 35.72 1.10 -23.26
C LEU A 130 34.28 1.05 -22.72
N PRO A 131 33.67 -0.12 -22.44
CA PRO A 131 32.32 -0.17 -21.87
C PRO A 131 32.24 0.49 -20.49
N LEU A 132 33.27 0.31 -19.64
CA LEU A 132 33.34 0.92 -18.31
C LEU A 132 33.49 2.45 -18.42
N ARG A 133 34.34 2.92 -19.34
CA ARG A 133 34.53 4.36 -19.60
C ARG A 133 33.27 5.01 -20.18
N VAL A 134 32.57 4.33 -21.10
CA VAL A 134 31.29 4.80 -21.64
C VAL A 134 30.24 4.90 -20.53
N LYS A 135 30.15 3.88 -19.66
CA LYS A 135 29.24 3.92 -18.50
C LYS A 135 29.53 5.11 -17.58
N ALA A 136 30.81 5.30 -17.20
CA ALA A 136 31.21 6.42 -16.36
C ALA A 136 30.87 7.78 -16.98
N VAL A 137 31.16 7.98 -18.26
CA VAL A 137 30.83 9.23 -18.98
C VAL A 137 29.31 9.44 -19.06
N VAL A 138 28.52 8.38 -19.27
CA VAL A 138 27.05 8.48 -19.28
C VAL A 138 26.50 8.92 -17.92
N GLU A 139 27.03 8.36 -16.82
CA GLU A 139 26.66 8.75 -15.46
C GLU A 139 27.05 10.20 -15.16
N GLU A 140 28.25 10.64 -15.55
CA GLU A 140 28.69 12.04 -15.43
C GLU A 140 27.81 12.99 -16.24
N VAL A 141 27.46 12.64 -17.48
CA VAL A 141 26.57 13.45 -18.33
C VAL A 141 25.16 13.54 -17.73
N ALA A 142 24.64 12.47 -17.13
CA ALA A 142 23.36 12.49 -16.45
C ALA A 142 23.39 13.42 -15.23
N ALA A 143 24.46 13.37 -14.42
CA ALA A 143 24.65 14.27 -13.29
C ALA A 143 24.80 15.74 -13.72
N LEU A 144 25.51 16.01 -14.83
CA LEU A 144 25.62 17.35 -15.40
C LEU A 144 24.27 17.84 -15.94
N ARG A 145 23.51 17.00 -16.66
CA ARG A 145 22.16 17.35 -17.14
C ARG A 145 21.21 17.67 -16.00
N ALA A 146 21.31 16.97 -14.86
CA ALA A 146 20.52 17.28 -13.68
C ALA A 146 20.91 18.64 -13.04
N ARG A 147 22.15 19.10 -13.24
CA ARG A 147 22.63 20.41 -12.73
C ARG A 147 22.43 21.56 -13.71
N VAL A 148 22.32 21.29 -15.01
CA VAL A 148 22.09 22.30 -16.04
C VAL A 148 20.60 22.68 -16.05
N VAL A 149 20.30 23.86 -15.52
CA VAL A 149 18.98 24.49 -15.69
C VAL A 149 18.87 24.98 -17.12
N VAL A 150 18.06 24.31 -17.94
CA VAL A 150 17.67 24.82 -19.25
C VAL A 150 16.68 25.97 -19.03
N LEU A 151 17.17 27.20 -19.17
CA LEU A 151 16.32 28.38 -19.08
C LEU A 151 15.36 28.42 -20.28
N PRO A 152 14.07 28.72 -20.07
CA PRO A 152 13.14 28.95 -21.16
C PRO A 152 13.64 30.10 -22.04
N SER A 153 13.33 30.06 -23.34
CA SER A 153 13.71 31.13 -24.27
C SER A 153 13.21 32.49 -23.77
N VAL A 154 13.94 33.55 -24.10
CA VAL A 154 13.54 34.93 -23.77
C VAL A 154 12.10 35.21 -24.21
N ASP A 155 11.71 34.72 -25.39
CA ASP A 155 10.35 34.85 -25.91
C ASP A 155 9.32 34.11 -25.05
N SER A 156 9.68 32.95 -24.49
CA SER A 156 8.81 32.20 -23.58
C SER A 156 8.65 32.93 -22.24
N VAL A 157 9.73 33.48 -21.69
CA VAL A 157 9.68 34.30 -20.47
C VAL A 157 8.84 35.56 -20.68
N MET A 158 9.07 36.27 -21.80
CA MET A 158 8.29 37.47 -22.16
C MET A 158 6.81 37.16 -22.36
N ASN A 159 6.46 36.03 -22.99
CA ASN A 159 5.07 35.59 -23.12
C ASN A 159 4.40 35.23 -21.79
N ILE A 160 5.18 34.79 -20.78
CA ILE A 160 4.66 34.53 -19.43
C ILE A 160 4.42 35.86 -18.71
N VAL A 161 5.40 36.76 -18.70
CA VAL A 161 5.31 38.10 -18.08
C VAL A 161 4.14 38.90 -18.66
N MET A 162 4.03 38.95 -19.99
CA MET A 162 2.94 39.67 -20.66
C MET A 162 1.56 39.06 -20.37
N ARG A 163 1.46 37.73 -20.19
CA ARG A 163 0.21 37.09 -19.77
C ARG A 163 -0.17 37.44 -18.33
N TYR A 164 0.76 37.44 -17.39
CA TYR A 164 0.49 37.85 -16.02
C TYR A 164 0.08 39.33 -15.94
N GLN A 165 0.75 40.19 -16.71
CA GLN A 165 0.42 41.62 -16.81
C GLN A 165 -0.96 41.87 -17.44
N TRP A 166 -1.41 41.00 -18.35
CA TRP A 166 -2.73 41.08 -18.97
C TRP A 166 -3.86 40.54 -18.09
N ASN A 167 -3.57 39.62 -17.16
CA ASN A 167 -4.57 38.98 -16.31
C ASN A 167 -4.98 39.83 -15.08
N GLU A 168 -4.16 40.81 -14.69
CA GLU A 168 -4.52 41.82 -13.69
C GLU A 168 -5.26 42.99 -14.35
N LYS A 169 -6.59 42.88 -14.47
CA LYS A 169 -7.47 44.05 -14.61
C LYS A 169 -7.47 44.86 -13.30
N THR A 170 -6.37 45.51 -12.94
CA THR A 170 -6.37 46.45 -11.80
C THR A 170 -5.52 47.69 -12.04
N ASN A 171 -6.27 48.79 -12.05
CA ASN A 171 -5.90 50.19 -12.02
C ASN A 171 -5.07 50.54 -10.76
N VAL A 172 -3.79 50.16 -10.71
CA VAL A 172 -2.87 50.58 -9.62
C VAL A 172 -1.59 51.19 -10.18
N THR A 173 -1.61 52.52 -10.28
CA THR A 173 -0.44 53.39 -10.37
C THR A 173 0.36 53.28 -9.07
N GLY A 174 1.41 52.45 -9.05
CA GLY A 174 2.37 52.43 -7.95
C GLY A 174 3.20 51.14 -7.82
N THR A 175 2.62 49.97 -8.08
CA THR A 175 3.28 48.66 -7.92
C THR A 175 3.60 47.96 -9.24
N THR A 176 3.04 48.44 -10.35
CA THR A 176 3.23 47.92 -11.72
C THR A 176 4.66 48.02 -12.25
N ASN A 177 5.53 48.80 -11.60
CA ASN A 177 6.91 48.97 -12.04
C ASN A 177 7.85 47.86 -11.51
N TRP A 178 7.54 47.21 -10.37
CA TRP A 178 8.46 46.22 -9.79
C TRP A 178 8.47 44.89 -10.57
N ALA A 179 7.30 44.35 -10.90
CA ALA A 179 7.18 43.10 -11.67
C ALA A 179 7.73 43.24 -13.10
N ALA A 180 7.49 44.37 -13.77
CA ALA A 180 8.05 44.67 -15.08
C ALA A 180 9.58 44.86 -15.02
N ASN A 181 10.12 45.54 -14.00
CA ASN A 181 11.57 45.68 -13.82
C ASN A 181 12.25 44.37 -13.43
N LEU A 182 11.61 43.54 -12.60
CA LEU A 182 12.13 42.22 -12.24
C LEU A 182 12.12 41.30 -13.48
N GLY A 183 11.03 41.33 -14.27
CA GLY A 183 10.92 40.59 -15.53
C GLY A 183 11.97 41.02 -16.55
N MET A 184 12.20 42.33 -16.73
CA MET A 184 13.24 42.84 -17.63
C MET A 184 14.65 42.45 -17.14
N LYS A 185 14.92 42.54 -15.83
CA LYS A 185 16.20 42.10 -15.24
C LYS A 185 16.43 40.60 -15.40
N VAL A 186 15.38 39.79 -15.21
CA VAL A 186 15.45 38.33 -15.47
C VAL A 186 15.70 38.08 -16.94
N VAL A 187 15.07 38.82 -17.85
CA VAL A 187 15.31 38.69 -19.31
C VAL A 187 16.72 39.10 -19.69
N ASP A 188 17.24 40.20 -19.16
CA ASP A 188 18.61 40.64 -19.42
C ASP A 188 19.64 39.68 -18.81
N GLU A 189 19.36 39.13 -17.63
CA GLU A 189 20.20 38.12 -16.99
C GLU A 189 20.13 36.78 -17.74
N VAL A 190 18.95 36.40 -18.27
CA VAL A 190 18.78 35.24 -19.15
C VAL A 190 19.50 35.46 -20.48
N LYS A 191 19.49 36.67 -21.06
CA LYS A 191 20.28 37.00 -22.26
C LYS A 191 21.78 36.95 -21.98
N ARG A 192 22.22 37.48 -20.83
CA ARG A 192 23.61 37.43 -20.37
C ARG A 192 24.06 35.99 -20.14
N LEU A 193 23.18 35.15 -19.58
CA LEU A 193 23.43 33.73 -19.40
C LEU A 193 23.40 32.99 -20.73
N ASN A 194 22.42 33.19 -21.61
CA ASN A 194 22.37 32.58 -22.96
C ASN A 194 23.54 32.99 -23.86
N GLY A 195 24.14 34.17 -23.67
CA GLY A 195 25.40 34.54 -24.31
C GLY A 195 26.64 33.86 -23.73
N LYS A 196 26.50 33.17 -22.58
CA LYS A 196 27.53 32.35 -21.90
C LYS A 196 27.19 30.85 -21.87
N VAL A 197 25.95 30.46 -22.18
CA VAL A 197 25.55 29.05 -22.33
C VAL A 197 25.86 28.65 -23.76
N VAL A 198 26.55 27.53 -23.92
CA VAL A 198 26.95 26.99 -25.21
C VAL A 198 25.74 26.89 -26.15
N SER A 199 25.78 27.57 -27.30
CA SER A 199 24.66 27.53 -28.25
C SER A 199 24.43 26.11 -28.77
N GLU A 200 23.16 25.72 -28.97
CA GLU A 200 22.81 24.42 -29.55
C GLU A 200 23.50 24.21 -30.91
N GLY A 201 23.69 25.29 -31.68
CA GLY A 201 24.44 25.26 -32.93
C GLY A 201 25.92 24.92 -32.76
N LEU A 202 26.56 25.37 -31.68
CA LEU A 202 27.95 25.00 -31.35
C LEU A 202 28.03 23.52 -30.95
N LEU A 203 27.08 23.05 -30.13
CA LEU A 203 26.99 21.63 -29.74
C LEU A 203 26.79 20.72 -30.96
N ARG A 204 25.89 21.11 -31.88
CA ARG A 204 25.68 20.36 -33.14
C ARG A 204 26.93 20.33 -34.00
N ARG A 205 27.71 21.41 -34.05
CA ARG A 205 28.97 21.48 -34.81
C ARG A 205 30.02 20.51 -34.23
N ILE A 206 30.19 20.52 -32.90
CA ILE A 206 31.14 19.64 -32.19
C ILE A 206 30.73 18.16 -32.36
N VAL A 207 29.43 17.87 -32.34
CA VAL A 207 28.91 16.49 -32.48
C VAL A 207 29.01 15.98 -33.92
N ALA A 208 28.81 16.85 -34.92
CA ALA A 208 28.84 16.45 -36.33
C ALA A 208 30.26 16.16 -36.85
N GLU A 209 31.26 16.92 -36.41
CA GLU A 209 32.66 16.73 -36.78
C GLU A 209 33.53 16.71 -35.51
N PRO A 210 33.67 15.55 -34.84
CA PRO A 210 34.38 15.46 -33.57
C PRO A 210 35.91 15.53 -33.70
N VAL A 211 36.46 15.65 -34.92
CA VAL A 211 37.91 15.69 -35.18
C VAL A 211 38.19 16.64 -36.34
N GLY A 212 39.10 17.61 -36.15
CA GLY A 212 39.52 18.54 -37.20
C GLY A 212 39.48 20.02 -36.78
N GLY A 213 39.74 20.92 -37.72
CA GLY A 213 39.83 22.37 -37.48
C GLY A 213 38.59 22.99 -36.83
N ALA A 214 37.40 22.51 -37.19
CA ALA A 214 36.13 22.98 -36.64
C ALA A 214 36.00 22.78 -35.12
N VAL A 215 36.62 21.73 -34.57
CA VAL A 215 36.65 21.49 -33.12
C VAL A 215 37.59 22.46 -32.42
N TYR A 216 38.74 22.76 -33.01
CA TYR A 216 39.68 23.74 -32.47
C TYR A 216 39.08 25.14 -32.45
N ASP A 217 38.36 25.52 -33.50
CA ASP A 217 37.65 26.78 -33.57
C ASP A 217 36.52 26.84 -32.53
N ALA A 218 35.77 25.75 -32.37
CA ALA A 218 34.72 25.66 -31.35
C ALA A 218 35.29 25.71 -29.92
N ILE A 219 36.44 25.09 -29.66
CA ILE A 219 37.16 25.18 -28.37
C ILE A 219 37.63 26.62 -28.12
N ALA A 220 38.17 27.31 -29.14
CA ALA A 220 38.56 28.71 -29.01
C ALA A 220 37.37 29.62 -28.71
N GLU A 221 36.23 29.39 -29.37
CA GLU A 221 34.96 30.07 -29.12
C GLU A 221 34.48 29.84 -27.68
N LEU A 222 34.54 28.58 -27.18
CA LEU A 222 34.21 28.23 -25.79
C LEU A 222 35.14 28.90 -24.77
N ARG A 223 36.45 28.90 -25.00
CA ARG A 223 37.42 29.57 -24.12
C ARG A 223 37.18 31.07 -24.02
N ALA A 224 36.83 31.70 -25.15
CA ALA A 224 36.46 33.11 -25.19
C ALA A 224 35.15 33.38 -24.40
N MET A 225 34.15 32.50 -24.51
CA MET A 225 32.91 32.58 -23.72
C MET A 225 33.15 32.40 -22.21
N LEU A 226 34.08 31.53 -21.83
CA LEU A 226 34.47 31.26 -20.44
C LEU A 226 35.42 32.33 -19.86
N GLY A 227 35.97 33.21 -20.70
CA GLY A 227 36.83 34.31 -20.26
C GLY A 227 38.25 33.88 -19.89
N GLU A 228 38.69 32.69 -20.30
CA GLU A 228 39.98 32.09 -19.94
C GLU A 228 41.21 32.82 -20.51
N GLY A 229 41.01 33.87 -21.31
CA GLY A 229 42.07 34.75 -21.84
C GLY A 229 42.09 36.16 -21.23
N LYS A 230 41.26 36.42 -20.22
CA LYS A 230 41.26 37.68 -19.46
C LYS A 230 41.72 37.39 -18.04
N ASP A 231 43.03 37.39 -17.83
CA ASP A 231 43.58 37.56 -16.47
C ASP A 231 43.20 38.96 -15.94
N PRO A 232 43.10 39.13 -14.60
CA PRO A 232 42.59 40.35 -13.96
C PRO A 232 43.37 41.63 -14.28
#